data_AF-B2A560-F1
#
_entry.id   AF-B2A560-F1
#
_cell.length_a   1.000
_cell.length_b   1.000
_cell.length_c   1.000
_cell.angle_alpha   90.00
_cell.angle_beta   90.00
_cell.angle_gamma   90.00
#
_symmetry.space_group_name_H-M   'P 1'
#
loop_
_entity.id
_entity.type
_entity.pdbx_description
1 polymer ?
#
loop_
_entity_poly.entity_id
_entity_poly.type
_entity_poly.pdbx_seq_one_letter_code
_entity_poly.pdbx_strand_id
1 'polypeptide(L)'
;MKNILTDKKGFTLFELLITLVIFGMLSSGFFILFNVAIKSWQVGLDNADTQQDARYAMNRMVENIKISQKDSIKFNSNSDIDLGETRYYHHKLTNDLRNQHHNPIASNISKLKFEKVVLIDGKVLTVSRDQSDWDMIKITLEVHKNGEHNHLSTFVLPRN
;
A
#
# COMPACT_ATOMS: atom_id res chain seq x y z
N MET A 1 49.99 -31.20 50.58
CA MET A 1 49.91 -30.24 49.46
C MET A 1 49.56 -31.04 48.20
N LYS A 2 48.40 -30.78 47.58
CA LYS A 2 47.89 -31.54 46.43
C LYS A 2 48.20 -30.74 45.17
N ASN A 3 49.18 -31.19 44.38
CA ASN A 3 49.49 -30.59 43.09
C ASN A 3 48.34 -30.90 42.12
N ILE A 4 47.51 -29.89 41.86
CA ILE A 4 46.56 -29.88 40.75
C ILE A 4 47.41 -29.65 39.50
N LEU A 5 47.95 -30.73 38.94
CA LEU A 5 48.55 -30.72 37.61
C LEU A 5 47.46 -30.33 36.63
N THR A 6 47.51 -29.11 36.13
CA THR A 6 46.65 -28.64 35.05
C THR A 6 47.02 -29.41 33.78
N ASP A 7 46.22 -30.41 33.42
CA ASP A 7 46.30 -31.17 32.18
C ASP A 7 45.89 -30.26 30.99
N LYS A 8 46.79 -29.35 30.60
CA LYS A 8 46.58 -28.45 29.44
C LYS A 8 46.92 -29.19 28.16
N LYS A 9 46.04 -30.10 27.73
CA LYS A 9 46.09 -30.65 26.36
C LYS A 9 45.65 -29.57 25.38
N GLY A 10 46.53 -29.22 24.44
CA GLY A 10 46.20 -28.32 23.33
C GLY A 10 45.32 -29.02 22.28
N PHE A 11 44.67 -28.24 21.41
CA PHE A 11 43.90 -28.79 20.30
C PHE A 11 44.81 -29.46 19.28
N THR A 12 44.38 -30.62 18.80
CA THR A 12 45.04 -31.28 17.68
C THR A 12 44.74 -30.55 16.38
N LEU A 13 45.65 -30.64 15.40
CA LEU A 13 45.45 -30.06 14.07
C LEU A 13 44.15 -30.57 13.41
N PHE A 14 43.83 -31.85 13.63
CA PHE A 14 42.66 -32.49 13.07
C PHE A 14 41.35 -31.95 13.68
N GLU A 15 41.31 -31.72 14.99
CA GLU A 15 40.16 -31.07 15.65
C GLU A 15 39.90 -29.67 15.10
N LEU A 16 40.96 -28.89 14.83
CA LEU A 16 40.83 -27.56 14.22
C LEU A 16 40.27 -27.64 12.79
N LEU A 17 40.74 -28.60 11.98
CA LEU A 17 40.23 -28.79 10.61
C LEU A 17 38.75 -29.17 10.59
N ILE A 18 38.33 -30.12 11.43
CA ILE A 18 36.91 -30.50 11.51
C ILE A 18 36.07 -29.32 11.98
N THR A 19 36.53 -28.59 13.00
CA THR A 19 35.82 -27.42 13.52
C THR A 19 35.64 -26.36 12.44
N LEU A 20 36.67 -26.11 11.62
CA LEU A 20 36.60 -25.15 10.52
C LEU A 20 35.57 -25.56 9.46
N VAL A 21 35.51 -26.86 9.12
CA VAL A 21 34.53 -27.39 8.16
C VAL A 21 33.11 -27.22 8.69
N ILE A 22 32.86 -27.59 9.95
CA ILE A 22 31.55 -27.44 10.58
C ILE A 22 31.18 -25.95 10.65
N PHE A 23 32.12 -25.09 11.05
CA PHE A 23 31.90 -23.65 11.13
C PHE A 23 31.57 -23.04 9.76
N GLY A 24 32.27 -23.45 8.70
CA GLY A 24 31.98 -23.01 7.34
C GLY A 24 30.59 -23.44 6.88
N MET A 25 30.20 -24.68 7.18
CA MET A 25 28.87 -25.19 6.86
C MET A 25 27.76 -24.43 7.60
N LEU A 26 27.94 -24.17 8.90
CA LEU A 26 27.01 -23.37 9.70
C LEU A 26 26.92 -21.93 9.18
N SER A 27 28.06 -21.29 8.94
CA SER A 27 28.13 -19.91 8.45
C SER A 27 27.43 -19.75 7.11
N SER A 28 27.55 -20.74 6.22
CA SER A 28 26.82 -20.78 4.94
C SER A 28 25.31 -20.82 5.15
N GLY A 29 24.82 -21.68 6.05
CA GLY A 29 23.40 -21.74 6.41
C GLY A 29 22.88 -20.42 6.96
N PHE A 30 23.62 -19.79 7.87
CA PHE A 30 23.29 -18.46 8.39
C PHE A 30 23.23 -17.41 7.29
N PHE A 31 24.20 -17.41 6.37
CA PHE A 31 24.23 -16.45 5.27
C PHE A 31 23.00 -16.57 4.37
N ILE A 32 22.55 -17.79 4.05
CA ILE A 32 21.34 -18.00 3.25
C ILE A 32 20.11 -17.45 3.97
N LEU A 33 19.92 -17.82 5.25
CA LEU A 33 18.79 -17.34 6.04
C LEU A 33 18.78 -15.81 6.17
N PHE A 34 19.94 -15.22 6.39
CA PHE A 34 20.09 -13.77 6.50
C PHE A 34 19.69 -13.05 5.21
N ASN A 35 20.10 -13.57 4.04
CA ASN A 35 19.71 -13.00 2.75
C ASN A 35 18.20 -13.10 2.52
N VAL A 36 17.57 -14.20 2.91
CA VAL A 36 16.11 -14.36 2.84
C VAL A 36 15.41 -13.35 3.76
N ALA A 37 15.91 -13.19 4.98
CA ALA A 37 15.37 -12.24 5.95
C ALA A 37 15.44 -10.79 5.44
N ILE A 38 16.59 -10.36 4.89
CA ILE A 38 16.73 -9.01 4.31
C ILE A 38 15.72 -8.80 3.18
N LYS A 39 15.60 -9.76 2.25
CA LYS A 39 14.65 -9.64 1.14
C LYS A 39 13.21 -9.56 1.63
N SER A 40 12.84 -10.40 2.59
CA SER A 40 11.50 -10.39 3.20
C SER A 40 11.22 -9.07 3.90
N TRP A 41 12.20 -8.51 4.60
CA TRP A 41 12.06 -7.22 5.27
C TRP A 41 11.87 -6.10 4.24
N GLN A 42 12.67 -6.07 3.18
CA GLN A 42 12.52 -5.07 2.11
C GLN A 42 11.13 -5.13 1.47
N VAL A 43 10.63 -6.34 1.16
CA VAL A 43 9.26 -6.50 0.62
C VAL A 43 8.22 -5.99 1.61
N GLY A 44 8.39 -6.23 2.91
CA GLY A 44 7.51 -5.71 3.95
C GLY A 44 7.48 -4.18 4.00
N LEU A 45 8.63 -3.52 3.87
CA LEU A 45 8.71 -2.06 3.80
C LEU A 45 8.02 -1.52 2.55
N ASP A 46 8.32 -2.08 1.37
CA ASP A 46 7.72 -1.67 0.11
C ASP A 46 6.18 -1.80 0.12
N ASN A 47 5.67 -2.82 0.79
CA ASN A 47 4.24 -3.07 0.99
C ASN A 47 3.62 -2.04 1.93
N ALA A 48 4.26 -1.76 3.06
CA ALA A 48 3.80 -0.75 4.01
C ALA A 48 3.73 0.66 3.37
N ASP A 49 4.76 1.03 2.59
CA ASP A 49 4.78 2.30 1.86
C ASP A 49 3.62 2.37 0.85
N THR A 50 3.38 1.29 0.12
CA THR A 50 2.28 1.20 -0.86
C THR A 50 0.91 1.34 -0.20
N GLN A 51 0.71 0.72 0.97
CA GLN A 51 -0.50 0.87 1.76
C GLN A 51 -0.69 2.30 2.26
N GLN A 52 0.39 2.92 2.74
CA GLN A 52 0.35 4.29 3.24
C GLN A 52 0.02 5.27 2.12
N ASP A 53 0.63 5.13 0.95
CA ASP A 53 0.33 5.94 -0.24
C ASP A 53 -1.13 5.78 -0.66
N ALA A 54 -1.66 4.55 -0.67
CA ALA A 54 -3.06 4.28 -0.99
C ALA A 54 -4.03 4.95 0.00
N ARG A 55 -3.72 4.88 1.30
CA ARG A 55 -4.51 5.55 2.36
C ARG A 55 -4.42 7.06 2.24
N TYR A 56 -3.24 7.61 1.97
CA TYR A 56 -3.04 9.04 1.75
C TYR A 56 -3.84 9.52 0.54
N ALA A 57 -3.76 8.82 -0.59
CA ALA A 57 -4.56 9.09 -1.78
C ALA A 57 -6.06 9.04 -1.50
N MET A 58 -6.53 8.01 -0.81
CA MET A 58 -7.94 7.90 -0.41
C MET A 58 -8.38 9.08 0.44
N ASN A 59 -7.60 9.42 1.48
CA ASN A 59 -7.91 10.54 2.36
C ASN A 59 -7.95 11.87 1.60
N ARG A 60 -7.00 12.09 0.67
CA ARG A 60 -6.98 13.27 -0.19
C ARG A 60 -8.20 13.35 -1.11
N MET A 61 -8.62 12.24 -1.72
CA MET A 61 -9.83 12.20 -2.53
C MET A 61 -11.07 12.53 -1.69
N VAL A 62 -11.19 11.92 -0.52
CA VAL A 62 -12.31 12.18 0.42
C VAL A 62 -12.33 13.64 0.85
N GLU A 63 -11.19 14.19 1.27
CA GLU A 63 -11.08 15.59 1.69
C GLU A 63 -11.50 16.53 0.57
N ASN A 64 -10.96 16.34 -0.64
CA ASN A 64 -11.28 17.18 -1.78
C ASN A 64 -12.77 17.09 -2.12
N ILE A 65 -13.37 15.91 -2.14
CA ILE A 65 -14.81 15.75 -2.41
C ILE A 65 -15.66 16.41 -1.32
N LYS A 66 -15.28 16.30 -0.05
CA LYS A 66 -16.03 16.91 1.07
C LYS A 66 -16.12 18.43 0.97
N ILE A 67 -15.08 19.09 0.46
CA ILE A 67 -15.05 20.55 0.33
C ILE A 67 -15.66 21.06 -0.98
N SER A 68 -15.85 20.18 -1.97
CA SER A 68 -16.46 20.51 -3.25
C SER A 68 -17.97 20.62 -3.15
N GLN A 69 -18.53 21.61 -3.87
CA GLN A 69 -19.98 21.73 -4.01
C GLN A 69 -20.50 20.59 -4.87
N LYS A 70 -21.58 19.94 -4.41
CA LYS A 70 -22.22 18.82 -5.10
C LYS A 70 -22.48 19.12 -6.58
N ASP A 71 -23.01 20.30 -6.87
CA ASP A 71 -23.39 20.72 -8.22
C ASP A 71 -22.19 20.99 -9.15
N SER A 72 -21.00 21.21 -8.59
CA SER A 72 -19.78 21.44 -9.38
C SER A 72 -19.06 20.14 -9.77
N ILE A 73 -19.46 18.99 -9.22
CA ILE A 73 -18.76 17.71 -9.41
C ILE A 73 -19.20 17.05 -10.72
N LYS A 74 -18.22 16.77 -11.59
CA LYS A 74 -18.43 16.09 -12.88
C LYS A 74 -17.69 14.76 -12.92
N PHE A 75 -18.37 13.71 -13.35
CA PHE A 75 -17.81 12.37 -13.49
C PHE A 75 -17.47 12.14 -14.97
N ASN A 76 -16.21 12.37 -15.35
CA ASN A 76 -15.77 12.19 -16.74
C ASN A 76 -15.68 10.70 -17.12
N SER A 77 -15.29 9.83 -16.17
CA SER A 77 -15.24 8.38 -16.37
C SER A 77 -15.41 7.59 -15.07
N ASN A 78 -15.21 6.26 -15.11
CA ASN A 78 -15.13 5.43 -13.90
C ASN A 78 -14.01 5.87 -12.97
N SER A 79 -12.88 6.30 -13.51
CA SER A 79 -11.65 6.58 -12.76
C SER A 79 -11.22 8.04 -12.88
N ASP A 80 -12.15 8.93 -13.22
CA ASP A 80 -11.91 10.34 -13.46
C ASP A 80 -13.09 11.17 -12.94
N ILE A 81 -12.79 12.08 -12.02
CA ILE A 81 -13.72 13.06 -11.48
C ILE A 81 -13.08 14.45 -11.48
N ASP A 82 -13.87 15.43 -11.90
CA ASP A 82 -13.56 16.86 -11.84
C ASP A 82 -14.41 17.49 -10.73
N LEU A 83 -13.72 18.14 -9.79
CA LEU A 83 -14.33 18.76 -8.61
C LEU A 83 -14.59 20.26 -8.78
N GLY A 84 -14.58 20.75 -10.03
CA GLY A 84 -15.06 22.08 -10.42
C GLY A 84 -14.23 23.21 -9.82
N GLU A 85 -14.88 24.10 -9.05
CA GLU A 85 -14.29 25.34 -8.54
C GLU A 85 -13.03 25.16 -7.71
N THR A 86 -12.88 23.97 -7.10
CA THR A 86 -11.71 23.62 -6.29
C THR A 86 -10.47 23.25 -7.13
N ARG A 87 -10.62 23.13 -8.45
CA ARG A 87 -9.61 22.69 -9.44
C ARG A 87 -9.02 21.31 -9.15
N TYR A 88 -9.54 20.55 -8.19
CA TYR A 88 -9.06 19.23 -7.88
C TYR A 88 -9.52 18.23 -8.94
N TYR A 89 -8.53 17.64 -9.61
CA TYR A 89 -8.73 16.62 -10.63
C TYR A 89 -8.06 15.34 -10.16
N HIS A 90 -8.82 14.26 -10.08
CA HIS A 90 -8.32 12.94 -9.73
C HIS A 90 -8.59 12.01 -10.89
N HIS A 91 -7.52 11.56 -11.54
CA HIS A 91 -7.63 10.58 -12.60
C HIS A 91 -6.57 9.49 -12.44
N LYS A 92 -6.95 8.29 -12.82
CA LYS A 92 -6.00 7.19 -13.04
C LYS A 92 -5.38 7.36 -14.43
N LEU A 93 -4.06 7.57 -14.48
CA LEU A 93 -3.27 7.49 -15.72
C LEU A 93 -2.31 6.31 -15.60
N THR A 94 -2.47 5.31 -16.47
CA THR A 94 -1.75 4.04 -16.39
C THR A 94 -1.96 3.36 -15.04
N ASN A 95 -1.03 3.50 -14.09
CA ASN A 95 -1.09 2.91 -12.75
C ASN A 95 -0.98 3.96 -11.63
N ASP A 96 -0.94 5.25 -11.96
CA ASP A 96 -0.80 6.33 -10.98
C ASP A 96 -2.11 7.10 -10.82
N LEU A 97 -2.43 7.48 -9.59
CA LEU A 97 -3.38 8.55 -9.31
C LEU A 97 -2.63 9.85 -9.35
N ARG A 98 -3.09 10.78 -10.19
CA ARG A 98 -2.46 12.09 -10.35
C ARG A 98 -3.42 13.20 -10.00
N ASN A 99 -2.87 14.29 -9.45
CA ASN A 99 -3.61 15.53 -9.25
C ASN A 99 -3.66 16.37 -10.54
N GLN A 100 -4.29 17.56 -10.47
CA GLN A 100 -4.39 18.53 -11.58
C GLN A 100 -3.05 19.03 -12.15
N HIS A 101 -1.96 18.91 -11.39
CA HIS A 101 -0.61 19.31 -11.82
C HIS A 101 0.18 18.13 -12.40
N HIS A 102 -0.46 16.99 -12.63
CA HIS A 102 0.16 15.73 -13.07
C HIS A 102 1.14 15.13 -12.06
N ASN A 103 1.12 15.58 -10.80
CA ASN A 103 1.96 15.00 -9.76
C ASN A 103 1.33 13.68 -9.28
N PRO A 104 2.12 12.59 -9.16
CA PRO A 104 1.64 11.34 -8.62
C PRO A 104 1.31 11.50 -7.12
N ILE A 105 0.13 11.05 -6.72
CA ILE A 105 -0.34 11.01 -5.32
C ILE A 105 -0.18 9.59 -4.77
N ALA A 106 -0.45 8.59 -5.61
CA ALA A 106 -0.23 7.17 -5.32
C ALA A 106 0.06 6.43 -6.63
N SER A 107 0.81 5.34 -6.52
CA SER A 107 1.21 4.49 -7.64
C SER A 107 0.69 3.05 -7.46
N ASN A 108 0.89 2.20 -8.46
CA ASN A 108 0.49 0.78 -8.45
C ASN A 108 -1.03 0.55 -8.31
N ILE A 109 -1.83 1.52 -8.76
CA ILE A 109 -3.28 1.47 -8.72
C ILE A 109 -3.79 0.53 -9.81
N SER A 110 -4.25 -0.64 -9.39
CA SER A 110 -4.89 -1.62 -10.28
C SER A 110 -6.29 -1.15 -10.67
N LYS A 111 -7.02 -0.47 -9.78
CA LYS A 111 -8.39 0.01 -10.04
C LYS A 111 -8.71 1.27 -9.26
N LEU A 112 -9.38 2.20 -9.92
CA LEU A 112 -10.00 3.37 -9.30
C LEU A 112 -11.42 3.48 -9.83
N LYS A 113 -12.40 3.64 -8.95
CA LYS A 113 -13.81 3.80 -9.32
C LYS A 113 -14.49 4.86 -8.47
N PHE A 114 -15.17 5.80 -9.14
CA PHE A 114 -16.10 6.74 -8.55
C PHE A 114 -17.53 6.40 -9.00
N GLU A 115 -18.42 6.24 -8.02
CA GLU A 115 -19.82 5.89 -8.24
C GLU A 115 -20.73 6.86 -7.49
N LYS A 116 -21.77 7.35 -8.16
CA LYS A 116 -22.85 8.10 -7.49
C LYS A 116 -23.73 7.14 -6.72
N VAL A 117 -24.17 7.57 -5.54
CA VAL A 117 -24.93 6.74 -4.62
C VAL A 117 -26.04 7.55 -3.97
N VAL A 118 -27.21 6.94 -3.84
CA VAL A 118 -28.38 7.49 -3.13
C VAL A 118 -28.67 6.65 -1.89
N LEU A 119 -29.18 7.27 -0.83
CA LEU A 119 -29.56 6.62 0.41
C LEU A 119 -31.08 6.59 0.52
N ILE A 120 -31.68 5.44 0.19
CA ILE A 120 -33.14 5.23 0.19
C ILE A 120 -33.47 4.25 1.31
N ASP A 121 -34.28 4.67 2.27
CA ASP A 121 -34.73 3.82 3.40
C ASP A 121 -33.57 3.12 4.14
N GLY A 122 -32.47 3.84 4.35
CA GLY A 122 -31.26 3.32 5.00
C GLY A 122 -30.43 2.36 4.13
N LYS A 123 -30.80 2.14 2.87
CA LYS A 123 -30.04 1.35 1.89
C LYS A 123 -29.28 2.25 0.93
N VAL A 124 -28.04 1.86 0.70
CA VAL A 124 -27.09 2.51 -0.19
C VAL A 124 -27.22 1.89 -1.58
N LEU A 125 -27.66 2.67 -2.57
CA LEU A 125 -27.86 2.20 -3.95
C LEU A 125 -26.99 2.99 -4.92
N THR A 126 -26.23 2.28 -5.77
CA THR A 126 -25.48 2.91 -6.85
C THR A 126 -26.45 3.38 -7.93
N VAL A 127 -26.34 4.64 -8.33
CA VAL A 127 -27.15 5.24 -9.40
C VAL A 127 -26.31 5.46 -10.66
N SER A 128 -27.00 5.61 -11.80
CA SER A 128 -26.33 5.96 -13.07
C SER A 128 -25.62 7.31 -12.95
N ARG A 129 -24.55 7.51 -13.72
CA ARG A 129 -23.80 8.78 -13.77
C ARG A 129 -24.67 9.96 -14.19
N ASP A 130 -25.63 9.72 -15.06
CA ASP A 130 -26.48 10.78 -15.63
C ASP A 130 -27.61 11.20 -14.68
N GLN A 131 -27.80 10.48 -13.57
CA GLN A 131 -28.77 10.86 -12.54
C GLN A 131 -28.26 12.10 -11.78
N SER A 132 -29.11 13.12 -11.76
CA SER A 132 -28.87 14.36 -11.00
C SER A 132 -29.12 14.17 -9.51
N ASP A 133 -29.98 13.21 -9.16
CA ASP A 133 -30.34 12.90 -7.78
C ASP A 133 -29.41 11.81 -7.22
N TRP A 134 -28.54 12.21 -6.30
CA TRP A 134 -27.57 11.36 -5.61
C TRP A 134 -27.16 12.06 -4.31
N ASP A 135 -26.78 11.30 -3.28
CA ASP A 135 -26.42 11.88 -1.98
C ASP A 135 -24.92 11.82 -1.73
N MET A 136 -24.30 10.72 -2.14
CA MET A 136 -22.93 10.38 -1.79
C MET A 136 -22.14 9.94 -3.03
N ILE A 137 -20.82 10.00 -2.90
CA ILE A 137 -19.89 9.37 -3.84
C ILE A 137 -19.25 8.18 -3.14
N LYS A 138 -19.31 7.01 -3.77
CA LYS A 138 -18.50 5.86 -3.39
C LYS A 138 -17.19 5.89 -4.15
N ILE A 139 -16.09 5.83 -3.41
CA ILE A 139 -14.74 5.71 -3.95
C ILE A 139 -14.29 4.27 -3.73
N THR A 140 -13.75 3.64 -4.76
CA THR A 140 -13.10 2.32 -4.68
C THR A 140 -11.70 2.44 -5.25
N LEU A 141 -10.70 2.07 -4.46
CA LEU A 141 -9.29 2.06 -4.82
C LEU A 141 -8.73 0.66 -4.57
N GLU A 142 -8.14 0.07 -5.59
CA GLU A 142 -7.36 -1.16 -5.48
C GLU A 142 -5.92 -0.90 -5.91
N VAL A 143 -4.98 -1.37 -5.10
CA VAL A 143 -3.54 -1.22 -5.33
C VAL A 143 -2.91 -2.60 -5.28
N HIS A 144 -2.01 -2.90 -6.22
CA HIS A 144 -1.33 -4.19 -6.30
C HIS A 144 0.16 -3.99 -6.53
N LYS A 145 0.99 -4.42 -5.57
CA LYS A 145 2.45 -4.42 -5.67
C LYS A 145 3.03 -5.63 -4.94
N ASN A 146 4.06 -6.26 -5.50
CA ASN A 146 4.81 -7.36 -4.86
C ASN A 146 3.94 -8.52 -4.30
N GLY A 147 2.82 -8.82 -4.95
CA GLY A 147 1.87 -9.86 -4.52
C GLY A 147 0.91 -9.44 -3.42
N GLU A 148 1.02 -8.21 -2.90
CA GLU A 148 0.07 -7.64 -1.96
C GLU A 148 -1.06 -6.91 -2.71
N HIS A 149 -2.31 -7.21 -2.33
CA HIS A 149 -3.51 -6.56 -2.85
C HIS A 149 -4.17 -5.76 -1.73
N ASN A 150 -4.28 -4.46 -1.94
CA ASN A 150 -4.90 -3.53 -1.00
C ASN A 150 -6.18 -2.99 -1.59
N HIS A 151 -7.30 -3.25 -0.92
CA HIS A 151 -8.63 -2.77 -1.30
C HIS A 151 -9.12 -1.73 -0.29
N LEU A 152 -9.40 -0.53 -0.76
CA LEU A 152 -9.97 0.56 0.02
C LEU A 152 -11.27 1.03 -0.63
N SER A 153 -12.35 1.10 0.15
CA SER A 153 -13.60 1.69 -0.29
C SER A 153 -14.21 2.55 0.80
N THR A 154 -14.77 3.69 0.40
CA THR A 154 -15.41 4.63 1.32
C THR A 154 -16.51 5.40 0.63
N PHE A 155 -17.44 5.94 1.43
CA PHE A 155 -18.49 6.83 0.98
C PHE A 155 -18.20 8.24 1.48
N VAL A 156 -18.42 9.23 0.64
CA VAL A 156 -18.19 10.63 0.96
C VAL A 156 -19.41 11.46 0.58
N LEU A 157 -19.81 12.33 1.50
CA LEU A 157 -20.82 13.38 1.28
C LEU A 157 -20.09 14.63 0.80
N PRO A 158 -20.39 15.16 -0.40
CA PRO A 158 -19.92 16.47 -0.79
C PRO A 158 -20.66 17.56 -0.03
N ARG A 159 -20.16 18.79 -0.16
CA ARG A 159 -20.81 19.96 0.41
C ARG A 159 -22.07 20.30 -0.41
N ASN A 160 -23.18 20.55 0.28
CA ASN A 160 -24.39 21.12 -0.32
C ASN A 160 -24.17 22.57 -0.75
#